data_AF-A0A1C6K9C4-F1
#
_entry.id   AF-A0A1C6K9C4-F1
#
_cell.length_a   1.000
_cell.length_b   1.000
_cell.length_c   1.000
_cell.angle_alpha   90.00
_cell.angle_beta   90.00
_cell.angle_gamma   90.00
#
_symmetry.space_group_name_H-M   'P 1'
#
loop_
_entity.id
_entity.type
_entity.pdbx_description
1 polymer ?
#
loop_
_entity_poly.entity_id
_entity_poly.type
_entity_poly.pdbx_seq_one_letter_code
_entity_poly.pdbx_strand_id
1 'polypeptide(L)'
;MEFTGKIESISQEYGSGKVKVTFAVNETRKALTEYEKIKNVGKLKVTAVKYRNRRSLDANAYMWVLLEKMAEILHTNKDDLYIQMLDRYGVFTHIVVQPQVVARVKAEWRVVRELGEITVGSMTGIQLQCFFGSSTYDTKEMARLIDGIISECKALDIETMTPDELDQIKASWGQKYEANHEKAV
;
A
#
# COMPACT_ATOMS: atom_id res chain seq x y z
N MET A 1 -4.79 23.60 -1.36
CA MET A 1 -5.66 23.56 -0.17
C MET A 1 -6.40 22.23 -0.10
N GLU A 2 -6.16 21.44 0.95
CA GLU A 2 -6.96 20.25 1.28
C GLU A 2 -7.27 20.27 2.79
N PHE A 3 -8.54 20.29 3.13
CA PHE A 3 -9.07 20.25 4.49
C PHE A 3 -10.45 19.60 4.48
N THR A 4 -10.84 19.06 5.61
CA THR A 4 -12.18 18.49 5.81
C THR A 4 -13.09 19.55 6.40
N GLY A 5 -14.39 19.42 6.17
CA GLY A 5 -15.35 20.40 6.63
C GLY A 5 -16.76 20.09 6.16
N LYS A 6 -17.68 21.01 6.50
CA LYS A 6 -19.08 20.95 6.09
C LYS A 6 -19.51 22.29 5.50
N ILE A 7 -20.53 22.26 4.64
CA ILE A 7 -21.17 23.49 4.16
C ILE A 7 -21.88 24.11 5.35
N GLU A 8 -21.59 25.38 5.60
CA GLU A 8 -22.21 26.17 6.66
C GLU A 8 -23.38 26.99 6.10
N SER A 9 -23.18 27.64 4.96
CA SER A 9 -24.23 28.43 4.31
C SER A 9 -24.01 28.56 2.80
N ILE A 10 -25.11 28.84 2.10
CA ILE A 10 -25.13 29.27 0.71
C ILE A 10 -25.95 30.54 0.62
N SER A 11 -25.41 31.57 -0.04
CA SER A 11 -26.12 32.83 -0.26
C SER A 11 -25.95 33.30 -1.69
N GLN A 12 -26.93 34.06 -2.18
CA GLN A 12 -26.92 34.65 -3.52
C GLN A 12 -27.02 36.16 -3.41
N GLU A 13 -26.15 36.85 -4.11
CA GLU A 13 -26.12 38.31 -4.13
C GLU A 13 -27.16 38.83 -5.13
N TYR A 14 -28.07 39.69 -4.65
CA TYR A 14 -29.14 40.26 -5.46
C TYR A 14 -28.56 41.22 -6.52
N GLY A 15 -28.95 41.05 -7.78
CA GLY A 15 -28.46 41.83 -8.92
C GLY A 15 -27.30 41.20 -9.69
N SER A 16 -26.23 40.74 -9.01
CA SER A 16 -25.07 40.12 -9.69
C SER A 16 -25.28 38.63 -10.01
N GLY A 17 -26.21 37.97 -9.29
CA GLY A 17 -26.47 36.54 -9.41
C GLY A 17 -25.35 35.65 -8.86
N LYS A 18 -24.28 36.22 -8.29
CA LYS A 18 -23.14 35.47 -7.76
C LYS A 18 -23.54 34.68 -6.52
N VAL A 19 -23.17 33.42 -6.51
CA VAL A 19 -23.38 32.50 -5.38
C VAL A 19 -22.13 32.46 -4.52
N LYS A 20 -22.31 32.63 -3.21
CA LYS A 20 -21.26 32.47 -2.20
C LYS A 20 -21.56 31.19 -1.42
N VAL A 21 -20.57 30.30 -1.33
CA VAL A 21 -20.64 29.07 -0.55
C VAL A 21 -19.64 29.16 0.58
N THR A 22 -20.11 29.03 1.82
CA THR A 22 -19.29 29.12 3.04
C THR A 22 -19.09 27.73 3.62
N PHE A 23 -17.84 27.39 3.95
CA PHE A 23 -17.47 26.12 4.55
C PHE A 23 -16.92 26.33 5.95
N ALA A 24 -17.45 25.58 6.92
CA ALA A 24 -16.81 25.40 8.22
C ALA A 24 -15.77 24.27 8.09
N VAL A 25 -14.51 24.59 8.36
CA VAL A 25 -13.37 23.67 8.21
C VAL A 25 -12.93 23.11 9.56
N ASN A 26 -12.45 21.87 9.57
CA ASN A 26 -12.00 21.20 10.80
C ASN A 26 -10.53 21.55 11.15
N GLU A 27 -9.67 21.73 10.15
CA GLU A 27 -8.23 22.00 10.35
C GLU A 27 -7.91 23.52 10.36
N THR A 28 -8.38 24.25 11.37
CA THR A 28 -8.31 25.73 11.47
C THR A 28 -6.92 26.32 11.16
N ARG A 29 -5.86 25.82 11.80
CA ARG A 29 -4.49 26.35 11.61
C ARG A 29 -3.99 26.16 10.17
N LYS A 30 -4.30 25.00 9.55
CA LYS A 30 -3.93 24.68 8.18
C LYS A 30 -4.68 25.56 7.19
N ALA A 31 -5.99 25.74 7.41
CA ALA A 31 -6.83 26.60 6.59
C ALA A 31 -6.33 28.04 6.57
N LEU A 32 -6.00 28.61 7.73
CA LEU A 32 -5.43 29.96 7.85
C LEU A 32 -4.09 30.09 7.11
N THR A 33 -3.19 29.12 7.29
CA THR A 33 -1.86 29.13 6.65
C THR A 33 -1.98 29.09 5.12
N GLU A 34 -2.86 28.27 4.60
CA GLU A 34 -3.05 28.14 3.15
C GLU A 34 -3.83 29.33 2.57
N TYR A 35 -4.74 29.93 3.33
CA TYR A 35 -5.49 31.12 2.91
C TYR A 35 -4.53 32.28 2.62
N GLU A 36 -3.55 32.50 3.50
CA GLU A 36 -2.53 33.54 3.33
C GLU A 36 -1.78 33.43 2.00
N LYS A 37 -1.59 32.21 1.49
CA LYS A 37 -0.90 31.96 0.21
C LYS A 37 -1.73 32.33 -1.01
N ILE A 38 -3.07 32.36 -0.89
CA ILE A 38 -3.97 32.50 -2.04
C ILE A 38 -4.88 33.73 -1.98
N LYS A 39 -4.90 34.48 -0.87
CA LYS A 39 -5.83 35.61 -0.64
C LYS A 39 -5.81 36.70 -1.72
N ASN A 40 -4.70 36.83 -2.45
CA ASN A 40 -4.50 37.83 -3.50
C ASN A 40 -4.52 37.25 -4.93
N VAL A 41 -4.99 36.01 -5.12
CA VAL A 41 -5.06 35.36 -6.43
C VAL A 41 -6.38 35.70 -7.12
N GLY A 42 -6.32 36.30 -8.31
CA GLY A 42 -7.51 36.81 -9.01
C GLY A 42 -8.49 35.74 -9.52
N LYS A 43 -8.04 34.51 -9.78
CA LYS A 43 -8.90 33.40 -10.20
C LYS A 43 -8.45 32.09 -9.55
N LEU A 44 -9.35 31.46 -8.82
CA LEU A 44 -9.11 30.18 -8.14
C LEU A 44 -9.90 29.06 -8.81
N LYS A 45 -9.28 27.88 -8.92
CA LYS A 45 -10.01 26.64 -9.17
C LYS A 45 -10.44 26.06 -7.82
N VAL A 46 -11.75 26.02 -7.58
CA VAL A 46 -12.34 25.49 -6.35
C VAL A 46 -12.92 24.12 -6.63
N THR A 47 -12.66 23.13 -5.76
CA THR A 47 -13.19 21.78 -5.88
C THR A 47 -13.60 21.28 -4.50
N ALA A 48 -14.86 20.92 -4.34
CA ALA A 48 -15.41 20.29 -3.14
C ALA A 48 -15.93 18.90 -3.52
N VAL A 49 -15.42 17.86 -2.87
CA VAL A 49 -15.80 16.46 -3.11
C VAL A 49 -16.32 15.84 -1.84
N LYS A 50 -17.22 14.84 -1.95
CA LYS A 50 -17.72 14.10 -0.79
C LYS A 50 -16.54 13.49 -0.04
N TYR A 51 -16.43 13.78 1.25
CA TYR A 51 -15.44 13.13 2.10
C TYR A 51 -15.70 11.62 2.08
N ARG A 52 -14.71 10.89 1.61
CA ARG A 52 -14.53 9.48 1.90
C ARG A 52 -13.28 9.42 2.75
N ASN A 53 -13.23 8.56 3.77
CA ASN A 53 -11.94 8.22 4.34
C ASN A 53 -11.04 7.89 3.15
N ARG A 54 -9.93 8.63 2.99
CA ARG A 54 -8.80 8.09 2.25
C ARG A 54 -8.65 6.68 2.80
N ARG A 55 -8.55 5.66 1.94
CA ARG A 55 -8.02 4.39 2.43
C ARG A 55 -6.79 4.79 3.22
N SER A 56 -6.79 4.57 4.53
CA SER A 56 -5.58 4.74 5.31
C SER A 56 -4.49 3.99 4.54
N LEU A 57 -3.29 4.55 4.50
CA LEU A 57 -2.19 3.84 3.90
C LEU A 57 -2.01 2.56 4.71
N ASP A 58 -2.63 1.48 4.25
CA ASP A 58 -2.51 0.20 4.92
C ASP A 58 -1.09 -0.31 4.70
N ALA A 59 -0.67 -1.25 5.55
CA ALA A 59 0.64 -1.88 5.49
C ALA A 59 1.07 -2.21 4.03
N ASN A 60 0.16 -2.76 3.22
CA ASN A 60 0.47 -3.17 1.86
C ASN A 60 0.58 -1.98 0.90
N ALA A 61 -0.27 -0.97 1.04
CA ALA A 61 -0.13 0.27 0.28
C ALA A 61 1.19 0.99 0.62
N TYR A 62 1.60 1.00 1.89
CA TYR A 62 2.86 1.61 2.32
C TYR A 62 4.08 0.86 1.76
N MET A 63 4.04 -0.47 1.77
CA MET A 63 5.07 -1.31 1.13
C MET A 63 5.31 -0.88 -0.32
N TRP A 64 4.25 -0.73 -1.13
CA TRP A 64 4.39 -0.29 -2.52
C TRP A 64 4.99 1.11 -2.67
N VAL A 65 4.69 2.03 -1.75
CA VAL A 65 5.30 3.37 -1.73
C VAL A 65 6.81 3.28 -1.48
N LEU A 66 7.24 2.43 -0.54
CA LEU A 66 8.67 2.21 -0.28
C LEU A 66 9.39 1.60 -1.50
N LEU A 67 8.77 0.63 -2.15
CA LEU A 67 9.33 0.00 -3.35
C LEU A 67 9.45 0.99 -4.52
N GLU A 68 8.51 1.91 -4.68
CA GLU A 68 8.61 2.98 -5.68
C GLU A 68 9.81 3.90 -5.40
N LYS A 69 9.98 4.34 -4.14
CA LYS A 69 11.14 5.17 -3.74
C LYS A 69 12.47 4.44 -3.96
N MET A 70 12.52 3.15 -3.64
CA MET A 70 13.71 2.32 -3.90
C MET A 70 13.98 2.19 -5.39
N ALA A 71 12.95 1.98 -6.20
CA ALA A 71 13.06 1.84 -7.65
C ALA A 71 13.65 3.08 -8.31
N GLU A 72 13.26 4.27 -7.85
CA GLU A 72 13.81 5.55 -8.33
C GLU A 72 15.32 5.65 -8.11
N ILE A 73 15.80 5.28 -6.93
CA ILE A 73 17.23 5.33 -6.56
C ILE A 73 18.04 4.24 -7.26
N LEU A 74 17.49 3.03 -7.35
CA LEU A 74 18.17 1.87 -7.92
C LEU A 74 18.04 1.78 -9.45
N HIS A 75 17.33 2.71 -10.07
CA HIS A 75 17.03 2.71 -11.51
C HIS A 75 16.42 1.39 -12.00
N THR A 76 15.46 0.87 -11.24
CA THR A 76 14.72 -0.36 -11.54
C THR A 76 13.22 -0.09 -11.45
N ASN A 77 12.38 -1.12 -11.39
CA ASN A 77 10.95 -0.99 -11.15
C ASN A 77 10.52 -1.66 -9.84
N LYS A 78 9.41 -1.18 -9.29
CA LYS A 78 8.86 -1.68 -8.02
C LYS A 78 8.41 -3.13 -8.07
N ASP A 79 8.02 -3.67 -9.22
CA ASP A 79 7.51 -5.03 -9.36
C ASP A 79 8.67 -6.04 -9.25
N ASP A 80 9.80 -5.74 -9.88
CA ASP A 80 11.03 -6.54 -9.75
C ASP A 80 11.59 -6.46 -8.33
N LEU A 81 11.55 -5.27 -7.70
CA LEU A 81 11.92 -5.15 -6.28
C LEU A 81 10.96 -5.93 -5.40
N TYR A 82 9.65 -5.89 -5.66
CA TYR A 82 8.68 -6.68 -4.91
C TYR A 82 9.02 -8.17 -4.96
N ILE A 83 9.37 -8.70 -6.13
CA ILE A 83 9.81 -10.09 -6.29
C ILE A 83 11.05 -10.38 -5.42
N GLN A 84 12.05 -9.50 -5.44
CA GLN A 84 13.25 -9.63 -4.60
C GLN A 84 12.94 -9.59 -3.09
N MET A 85 11.99 -8.75 -2.68
CA MET A 85 11.58 -8.63 -1.29
C MET A 85 10.79 -9.86 -0.83
N LEU A 86 9.97 -10.45 -1.70
CA LEU A 86 9.33 -11.74 -1.43
C LEU A 86 10.37 -12.84 -1.26
N ASP A 87 11.39 -12.88 -2.12
CA ASP A 87 12.45 -13.88 -2.04
C ASP A 87 13.23 -13.83 -0.71
N ARG A 88 13.45 -12.61 -0.18
CA ARG A 88 14.21 -12.38 1.07
C ARG A 88 13.35 -12.47 2.34
N TYR A 89 12.17 -11.88 2.32
CA TYR A 89 11.36 -11.60 3.50
C TYR A 89 9.93 -12.16 3.43
N GLY A 90 9.53 -12.66 2.25
CA GLY A 90 8.21 -13.19 2.01
C GLY A 90 7.97 -14.58 2.59
N VAL A 91 6.71 -14.98 2.53
CA VAL A 91 6.21 -16.29 2.95
C VAL A 91 6.14 -17.20 1.75
N PHE A 92 6.62 -18.42 1.90
CA PHE A 92 6.57 -19.45 0.86
C PHE A 92 6.05 -20.77 1.39
N THR A 93 5.64 -21.62 0.46
CA THR A 93 5.40 -23.04 0.71
C THR A 93 6.22 -23.89 -0.25
N HIS A 94 6.46 -25.13 0.14
CA HIS A 94 7.06 -26.13 -0.74
C HIS A 94 5.98 -27.03 -1.30
N ILE A 95 6.01 -27.23 -2.61
CA ILE A 95 5.16 -28.19 -3.30
C ILE A 95 6.02 -29.13 -4.14
N VAL A 96 5.60 -30.38 -4.25
CA VAL A 96 6.20 -31.35 -5.18
C VAL A 96 5.27 -31.50 -6.35
N VAL A 97 5.78 -31.27 -7.56
CA VAL A 97 4.98 -31.29 -8.78
C VAL A 97 5.52 -32.32 -9.75
N GLN A 98 4.64 -32.92 -10.54
CA GLN A 98 5.05 -33.86 -11.57
C GLN A 98 5.82 -33.09 -12.67
N PRO A 99 6.94 -33.63 -13.20
CA PRO A 99 7.83 -32.90 -14.11
C PRO A 99 7.11 -32.26 -15.31
N GLN A 100 6.11 -32.94 -15.87
CA GLN A 100 5.37 -32.48 -17.04
C GLN A 100 4.42 -31.30 -16.78
N VAL A 101 4.11 -30.95 -15.53
CA VAL A 101 3.25 -29.80 -15.18
C VAL A 101 4.01 -28.65 -14.52
N VAL A 102 5.32 -28.78 -14.29
CA VAL A 102 6.15 -27.76 -13.62
C VAL A 102 6.02 -26.39 -14.29
N ALA A 103 6.10 -26.34 -15.62
CA ALA A 103 5.99 -25.10 -16.37
C ALA A 103 4.63 -24.39 -16.17
N ARG A 104 3.54 -25.18 -16.09
CA ARG A 104 2.20 -24.63 -15.82
C ARG A 104 2.10 -24.11 -14.41
N VAL A 105 2.61 -24.84 -13.42
CA VAL A 105 2.59 -24.38 -12.03
C VAL A 105 3.42 -23.12 -11.84
N LYS A 106 4.60 -23.03 -12.46
CA LYS A 106 5.40 -21.81 -12.44
C LYS A 106 4.68 -20.60 -13.04
N ALA A 107 3.80 -20.79 -14.03
CA ALA A 107 3.05 -19.70 -14.65
C ALA A 107 1.93 -19.15 -13.76
N GLU A 108 1.41 -19.93 -12.81
CA GLU A 108 0.33 -19.50 -11.89
C GLU A 108 0.86 -18.68 -10.71
N TRP A 109 2.15 -18.81 -10.39
CA TRP A 109 2.77 -18.15 -9.25
C TRP A 109 3.68 -17.03 -9.71
N ARG A 110 3.62 -15.88 -9.03
CA ARG A 110 4.48 -14.72 -9.36
C ARG A 110 5.96 -14.99 -9.12
N VAL A 111 6.29 -15.72 -8.07
CA VAL A 111 7.67 -16.03 -7.68
C VAL A 111 7.76 -17.50 -7.31
N VAL A 112 8.58 -18.22 -8.06
CA VAL A 112 8.84 -19.64 -7.85
C VAL A 112 10.31 -19.92 -8.01
N ARG A 113 10.88 -20.63 -7.04
CA ARG A 113 12.23 -21.18 -7.12
C ARG A 113 12.14 -22.69 -7.30
N GLU A 114 12.79 -23.22 -8.32
CA GLU A 114 12.95 -24.66 -8.49
C GLU A 114 14.12 -25.14 -7.62
N LEU A 115 13.85 -26.09 -6.73
CA LEU A 115 14.87 -26.66 -5.84
C LEU A 115 15.49 -27.94 -6.39
N GLY A 116 14.89 -28.50 -7.44
CA GLY A 116 15.36 -29.69 -8.15
C GLY A 116 14.46 -30.91 -7.94
N GLU A 117 14.97 -32.06 -8.35
CA GLU A 117 14.26 -33.33 -8.31
C GLU A 117 14.24 -33.91 -6.88
N ILE A 118 13.08 -34.43 -6.48
CA ILE A 118 12.89 -35.15 -5.23
C ILE A 118 12.07 -36.42 -5.47
N THR A 119 12.47 -37.50 -4.82
CA THR A 119 11.72 -38.76 -4.82
C THR A 119 10.95 -38.89 -3.51
N VAL A 120 9.63 -38.98 -3.60
CA VAL A 120 8.74 -39.23 -2.45
C VAL A 120 8.13 -40.62 -2.64
N GLY A 121 8.65 -41.60 -1.92
CA GLY A 121 8.28 -43.02 -2.11
C GLY A 121 8.76 -43.54 -3.47
N SER A 122 7.83 -43.96 -4.33
CA SER A 122 8.11 -44.42 -5.69
C SER A 122 7.91 -43.35 -6.77
N MET A 123 7.50 -42.13 -6.39
CA MET A 123 7.22 -41.05 -7.33
C MET A 123 8.35 -40.02 -7.33
N THR A 124 8.88 -39.74 -8.51
CA THR A 124 9.79 -38.63 -8.76
C THR A 124 9.01 -37.38 -9.15
N GLY A 125 9.31 -36.27 -8.49
CA GLY A 125 8.76 -34.95 -8.79
C GLY A 125 9.83 -33.87 -8.71
N ILE A 126 9.45 -32.66 -9.11
CA ILE A 126 10.29 -31.47 -8.94
C ILE A 126 9.75 -30.69 -7.74
N GLN A 127 10.62 -30.39 -6.78
CA GLN A 127 10.29 -29.56 -5.64
C GLN A 127 10.37 -28.08 -6.04
N LEU A 128 9.28 -27.37 -5.82
CA LEU A 128 9.18 -25.93 -6.03
C LEU A 128 8.97 -25.23 -4.68
N GLN A 129 9.64 -24.11 -4.51
CA GLN A 129 9.38 -23.13 -3.46
C GLN A 129 8.55 -21.99 -4.07
N CYS A 130 7.31 -21.86 -3.63
CA CYS A 130 6.33 -20.93 -4.19
C CYS A 130 6.00 -19.85 -3.16
N PHE A 131 6.16 -18.57 -3.51
CA PHE A 131 5.94 -17.45 -2.60
C PHE A 131 4.52 -16.90 -2.70
N PHE A 132 3.88 -16.70 -1.56
CA PHE A 132 2.57 -16.07 -1.47
C PHE A 132 2.67 -14.56 -1.69
N GLY A 133 1.64 -13.96 -2.30
CA GLY A 133 1.55 -12.51 -2.44
C GLY A 133 1.21 -11.83 -1.12
N SER A 134 1.80 -10.67 -0.84
CA SER A 134 1.62 -9.91 0.42
C SER A 134 0.16 -9.59 0.75
N SER A 135 -0.74 -9.58 -0.22
CA SER A 135 -2.17 -9.40 0.00
C SER A 135 -2.84 -10.53 0.80
N THR A 136 -2.22 -11.71 0.88
CA THR A 136 -2.73 -12.86 1.63
C THR A 136 -2.09 -13.00 3.01
N TYR A 137 -1.20 -12.08 3.40
CA TYR A 137 -0.39 -12.24 4.60
C TYR A 137 -1.19 -11.89 5.85
N ASP A 138 -0.96 -12.67 6.91
CA ASP A 138 -1.41 -12.29 8.24
C ASP A 138 -0.62 -11.07 8.78
N THR A 139 -0.99 -10.60 9.96
CA THR A 139 -0.35 -9.43 10.60
C THR A 139 1.14 -9.61 10.82
N LYS A 140 1.58 -10.80 11.23
CA LYS A 140 2.99 -11.09 11.55
C LYS A 140 3.82 -11.21 10.28
N GLU A 141 3.30 -11.92 9.29
CA GLU A 141 3.90 -12.08 7.97
C GLU A 141 4.07 -10.72 7.29
N MET A 142 3.03 -9.87 7.33
CA MET A 142 3.09 -8.54 6.73
C MET A 142 4.06 -7.61 7.47
N ALA A 143 4.09 -7.68 8.81
CA ALA A 143 5.04 -6.91 9.61
C ALA A 143 6.49 -7.28 9.25
N ARG A 144 6.80 -8.58 9.15
CA ARG A 144 8.14 -9.06 8.75
C ARG A 144 8.56 -8.55 7.38
N LEU A 145 7.66 -8.60 6.39
CA LEU A 145 7.94 -8.10 5.04
C LEU A 145 8.25 -6.59 5.06
N ILE A 146 7.43 -5.80 5.76
CA ILE A 146 7.65 -4.35 5.89
C ILE A 146 8.96 -4.05 6.60
N ASP A 147 9.27 -4.75 7.69
CA ASP A 147 10.49 -4.50 8.46
C ASP A 147 11.75 -4.80 7.64
N GLY A 148 11.71 -5.86 6.83
CA GLY A 148 12.76 -6.14 5.84
C GLY A 148 12.93 -5.00 4.84
N ILE A 149 11.85 -4.52 4.23
CA ILE A 149 11.88 -3.43 3.26
C ILE A 149 12.37 -2.12 3.89
N ILE A 150 11.95 -1.81 5.12
CA ILE A 150 12.44 -0.64 5.86
C ILE A 150 13.94 -0.74 6.11
N SER A 151 14.46 -1.93 6.38
CA SER A 151 15.91 -2.14 6.51
C SER A 151 16.65 -1.82 5.21
N GLU A 152 16.12 -2.25 4.06
CA GLU A 152 16.69 -1.93 2.75
C GLU A 152 16.58 -0.41 2.46
N CYS A 153 15.45 0.22 2.79
CA CYS A 153 15.28 1.68 2.67
C CYS A 153 16.32 2.45 3.50
N LYS A 154 16.57 2.04 4.74
CA LYS A 154 17.58 2.65 5.61
C LYS A 154 18.99 2.52 5.03
N ALA A 155 19.32 1.39 4.40
CA ALA A 155 20.60 1.20 3.74
C ALA A 155 20.78 2.10 2.51
N LEU A 156 19.68 2.55 1.91
CA LEU A 156 19.63 3.48 0.77
C LEU A 156 19.38 4.94 1.17
N ASP A 157 19.41 5.26 2.47
CA ASP A 157 19.12 6.59 3.02
C ASP A 157 17.72 7.13 2.63
N ILE A 158 16.74 6.23 2.49
CA ILE A 158 15.35 6.56 2.19
C ILE A 158 14.59 6.82 3.49
N GLU A 159 13.97 8.00 3.60
CA GLU A 159 13.10 8.33 4.73
C GLU A 159 11.84 7.44 4.76
N THR A 160 11.62 6.81 5.91
CA THR A 160 10.46 5.99 6.25
C THR A 160 9.61 6.66 7.32
N MET A 161 8.35 6.23 7.46
CA MET A 161 7.49 6.57 8.60
C MET A 161 8.18 6.34 9.94
N THR A 162 7.74 7.09 10.94
CA THR A 162 8.18 6.95 12.33
C THR A 162 7.76 5.59 12.91
N PRO A 163 8.44 5.07 13.95
CA PRO A 163 8.05 3.82 14.60
C PRO A 163 6.56 3.78 15.01
N ASP A 164 6.04 4.87 15.56
CA ASP A 164 4.65 4.96 16.00
C ASP A 164 3.66 4.85 14.82
N GLU A 165 3.98 5.50 13.69
CA GLU A 165 3.18 5.41 12.47
C GLU A 165 3.24 4.00 11.86
N LEU A 166 4.41 3.35 11.91
CA LEU A 166 4.61 1.98 11.45
C LEU A 166 3.77 0.98 12.25
N ASP A 167 3.72 1.15 13.58
CA ASP A 167 2.92 0.29 14.45
C ASP A 167 1.43 0.46 14.17
N GLN A 168 0.97 1.70 13.91
CA GLN A 168 -0.42 1.96 13.54
C GLN A 168 -0.82 1.29 12.23
N ILE A 169 0.00 1.38 11.18
CA ILE A 169 -0.33 0.75 9.89
C ILE A 169 -0.30 -0.77 9.97
N LYS A 170 0.62 -1.36 10.74
CA LYS A 170 0.69 -2.82 10.97
C LYS A 170 -0.54 -3.31 11.73
N ALA A 171 -0.94 -2.60 12.79
CA ALA A 171 -2.15 -2.93 13.55
C ALA A 171 -3.42 -2.84 12.68
N SER A 172 -3.51 -1.84 11.81
CA SER A 172 -4.65 -1.67 10.90
C SER A 172 -4.78 -2.81 9.88
N TRP A 173 -3.67 -3.44 9.50
CA TRP A 173 -3.67 -4.61 8.60
C TRP A 173 -4.35 -5.82 9.24
N GLY A 174 -4.04 -6.08 10.52
CA GLY A 174 -4.61 -7.22 11.24
C GLY A 174 -6.14 -7.17 11.31
N GLN A 175 -6.71 -6.00 11.62
CA GLN A 175 -8.17 -5.82 11.65
C GLN A 175 -8.81 -6.12 10.28
N LYS A 176 -8.15 -5.72 9.20
CA LYS A 176 -8.62 -5.98 7.82
C LYS A 176 -8.47 -7.45 7.45
N TYR A 177 -7.39 -8.10 7.86
CA TYR A 177 -7.14 -9.52 7.62
C TYR A 177 -8.22 -10.37 8.28
N GLU A 178 -8.49 -10.15 9.56
CA GLU A 178 -9.53 -10.85 10.33
C GLU A 178 -10.91 -10.66 9.68
N ALA A 179 -11.29 -9.43 9.36
CA ALA A 179 -12.58 -9.12 8.73
C ALA A 179 -12.78 -9.75 7.34
N ASN A 180 -11.70 -10.09 6.63
CA ASN A 180 -11.76 -10.77 5.35
C ASN A 180 -11.78 -12.29 5.50
N HIS A 181 -11.10 -12.84 6.51
CA HIS A 181 -11.05 -14.27 6.77
C HIS A 181 -12.36 -14.78 7.39
N GLU A 182 -13.01 -14.00 8.26
CA GLU A 182 -14.34 -14.33 8.80
C GLU A 182 -15.44 -14.40 7.73
N LYS A 183 -15.24 -13.76 6.56
CA LYS A 183 -16.19 -13.81 5.44
C LYS A 183 -15.92 -14.95 4.46
N ALA A 184 -14.78 -15.61 4.58
CA ALA A 184 -14.34 -16.68 3.70
C ALA A 184 -14.51 -18.08 4.31
N VAL A 185 -14.89 -18.15 5.60
CA VAL A 185 -15.23 -19.36 6.37
C VAL A 185 -16.74 -19.42 6.56
#